data_AF-A0A0F9WRP5-F1
#
_entry.id   AF-A0A0F9WRP5-F1
#
_cell.length_a   1.000
_cell.length_b   1.000
_cell.length_c   1.000
_cell.angle_alpha   90.00
_cell.angle_beta   90.00
_cell.angle_gamma   90.00
#
_symmetry.space_group_name_H-M   'P 1'
#
loop_
_entity.id
_entity.type
_entity.pdbx_description
1 polymer ?
#
loop_
_entity_poly.entity_id
_entity_poly.type
_entity_poly.pdbx_seq_one_letter_code
_entity_poly.pdbx_strand_id
1 'polypeptide(L)'
;MSRIYFHAKDEEAEVSGADRAMMGSIVNRVAEVLLDLDTHDNRDHWILPLIGVGGTHEQFLISSLRHGSGKLKVGDKEFEQFTLALNSALKLGSRAVKLAARLHGQCEIHAWVDDQNRGWFADVIEEALAAHVIRDDMGWDDVIALMRKPGVGPVFTSYSVTDQFPGGVLPYDNETDEYIGGWDEAVAKMREEGRSLEIKPDNFDTYYFNDGSDYETLHEAVVAMKGAA
;
A
#
# COMPACT_ATOMS: atom_id res chain seq x y z
N MET A 1 -7.84 12.52 6.94
CA MET A 1 -7.28 11.62 5.90
C MET A 1 -5.88 12.06 5.58
N SER A 2 -4.92 11.13 5.63
CA SER A 2 -3.50 11.47 5.50
C SER A 2 -3.14 11.78 4.05
N ARG A 3 -2.41 12.87 3.83
CA ARG A 3 -1.85 13.23 2.51
C ARG A 3 -0.63 12.36 2.19
N ILE A 4 -0.27 12.27 0.92
CA ILE A 4 1.01 11.70 0.48
C ILE A 4 1.86 12.86 -0.01
N TYR A 5 3.08 12.96 0.49
CA TYR A 5 4.07 13.92 0.04
C TYR A 5 5.11 13.23 -0.83
N PHE A 6 5.57 13.93 -1.86
CA PHE A 6 6.64 13.53 -2.77
C PHE A 6 7.77 14.54 -2.62
N HIS A 7 8.84 14.13 -1.94
CA HIS A 7 9.97 14.96 -1.59
C HIS A 7 11.09 14.78 -2.60
N ALA A 8 11.59 15.87 -3.14
CA ALA A 8 12.94 16.01 -3.67
C ALA A 8 13.75 16.91 -2.74
N LYS A 9 15.07 17.02 -2.95
CA LYS A 9 15.98 17.71 -2.01
C LYS A 9 15.52 19.12 -1.62
N ASP A 10 15.01 19.86 -2.60
CA ASP A 10 14.65 21.27 -2.45
C ASP A 10 13.20 21.55 -2.89
N GLU A 11 12.41 20.50 -3.16
CA GLU A 11 11.07 20.61 -3.74
C GLU A 11 10.13 19.55 -3.19
N GLU A 12 8.83 19.86 -3.17
CA GLU A 12 7.80 18.96 -2.70
C GLU A 12 6.56 19.07 -3.60
N ALA A 13 5.90 17.94 -3.82
CA ALA A 13 4.53 17.89 -4.33
C ALA A 13 3.66 17.08 -3.36
N GLU A 14 2.38 17.42 -3.27
CA GLU A 14 1.45 16.71 -2.39
C GLU A 14 0.25 16.14 -3.13
N VAL A 15 -0.22 15.00 -2.66
CA VAL A 15 -1.49 14.39 -3.06
C VAL A 15 -2.46 14.45 -1.91
N SER A 16 -3.67 14.92 -2.21
CA SER A 16 -4.76 15.02 -1.25
C SER A 16 -5.01 13.69 -0.53
N GLY A 17 -5.23 13.77 0.78
CA GLY A 17 -5.56 12.59 1.58
C GLY A 17 -6.88 11.93 1.18
N ALA A 18 -7.75 12.64 0.46
CA ALA A 18 -8.92 12.03 -0.14
C ALA A 18 -8.52 10.96 -1.16
N ASP A 19 -7.44 11.15 -1.94
CA ASP A 19 -7.04 10.20 -2.99
C ASP A 19 -6.29 9.02 -2.42
N ARG A 20 -5.46 9.29 -1.39
CA ARG A 20 -4.91 8.24 -0.54
C ARG A 20 -6.00 7.34 0.06
N ALA A 21 -7.13 7.91 0.48
CA ALA A 21 -8.30 7.15 0.94
C ALA A 21 -8.93 6.28 -0.16
N MET A 22 -9.05 6.86 -1.35
CA MET A 22 -9.62 6.19 -2.51
C MET A 22 -8.76 4.99 -2.91
N MET A 23 -7.42 5.12 -2.88
CA MET A 23 -6.51 4.00 -3.13
C MET A 23 -6.75 2.83 -2.19
N GLY A 24 -6.91 3.08 -0.89
CA GLY A 24 -7.27 2.04 0.07
C GLY A 24 -8.63 1.40 -0.26
N SER A 25 -9.61 2.22 -0.67
CA SER A 25 -10.92 1.73 -1.09
C SER A 25 -10.84 0.83 -2.33
N ILE A 26 -9.97 1.16 -3.29
CA ILE A 26 -9.71 0.36 -4.50
C ILE A 26 -9.10 -0.99 -4.14
N VAL A 27 -8.07 -0.99 -3.29
CA VAL A 27 -7.42 -2.21 -2.80
C VAL A 27 -8.43 -3.11 -2.09
N ASN A 28 -9.26 -2.53 -1.22
CA ASN A 28 -10.27 -3.28 -0.49
C ASN A 28 -11.41 -3.76 -1.38
N ARG A 29 -11.76 -3.05 -2.46
CA ARG A 29 -12.76 -3.52 -3.42
C ARG A 29 -12.30 -4.77 -4.17
N VAL A 30 -11.01 -4.91 -4.48
CA VAL A 30 -10.46 -6.16 -5.03
C VAL A 30 -10.66 -7.31 -4.04
N ALA A 31 -10.36 -7.08 -2.76
CA ALA A 31 -10.59 -8.06 -1.70
C ALA A 31 -12.07 -8.45 -1.60
N GLU A 32 -12.99 -7.49 -1.60
CA GLU A 32 -14.43 -7.73 -1.55
C GLU A 32 -14.92 -8.63 -2.67
N VAL A 33 -14.44 -8.42 -3.90
CA VAL A 33 -14.82 -9.23 -5.06
C VAL A 33 -14.27 -10.65 -4.93
N LEU A 34 -13.02 -10.84 -4.51
CA LEU A 34 -12.43 -12.17 -4.33
C LEU A 34 -13.09 -12.97 -3.21
N LEU A 35 -13.58 -12.27 -2.20
CA LEU A 35 -14.28 -12.86 -1.08
C LEU A 35 -15.80 -12.92 -1.30
N ASP A 36 -16.33 -12.51 -2.46
CA ASP A 36 -17.78 -12.49 -2.73
C ASP A 36 -18.62 -11.77 -1.65
N LEU A 37 -18.07 -10.70 -1.07
CA LEU A 37 -18.70 -9.96 0.04
C LEU A 37 -19.78 -8.97 -0.43
N ASP A 38 -20.01 -8.84 -1.74
CA ASP A 38 -20.99 -7.92 -2.33
C ASP A 38 -22.44 -8.43 -2.20
N THR A 39 -22.62 -9.61 -1.60
CA THR A 39 -23.94 -10.20 -1.34
C THR A 39 -24.57 -9.63 -0.06
N HIS A 40 -25.90 -9.50 -0.05
CA HIS A 40 -26.63 -8.83 1.04
C HIS A 40 -26.72 -9.64 2.35
N ASP A 41 -26.29 -10.91 2.34
CA ASP A 41 -26.30 -11.79 3.53
C ASP A 41 -24.95 -12.50 3.66
N ASN A 42 -24.11 -11.99 4.56
CA ASN A 42 -22.77 -12.52 4.82
C ASN A 42 -22.69 -13.33 6.12
N ARG A 43 -23.84 -13.68 6.73
CA ARG A 43 -23.90 -14.35 8.04
C ARG A 43 -23.28 -15.73 8.07
N ASP A 44 -23.30 -16.42 6.93
CA ASP A 44 -22.75 -17.77 6.77
C ASP A 44 -21.46 -17.77 5.93
N HIS A 45 -20.84 -16.60 5.76
CA HIS A 45 -19.66 -16.47 4.91
C HIS A 45 -18.48 -17.32 5.43
N TRP A 46 -17.83 -18.08 4.54
CA TRP A 46 -16.81 -19.06 4.92
C TRP A 46 -15.58 -18.48 5.61
N ILE A 47 -15.34 -17.17 5.46
CA ILE A 47 -14.20 -16.48 6.10
C ILE A 47 -14.46 -16.20 7.59
N LEU A 48 -15.73 -16.17 8.01
CA LEU A 48 -16.14 -15.83 9.38
C LEU A 48 -15.41 -16.64 10.45
N PRO A 49 -15.32 -17.98 10.35
CA PRO A 49 -14.67 -18.78 11.38
C PRO A 49 -13.15 -18.56 11.47
N LEU A 50 -12.53 -17.92 10.47
CA LEU A 50 -11.08 -17.69 10.43
C LEU A 50 -10.66 -16.44 11.20
N ILE A 51 -11.62 -15.61 11.62
CA ILE A 51 -11.36 -14.37 12.34
C ILE A 51 -11.29 -14.69 13.83
N GLY A 52 -10.10 -14.56 14.41
CA GLY A 52 -9.80 -15.02 15.77
C GLY A 52 -10.43 -14.23 16.93
N VAL A 53 -11.61 -13.61 16.80
CA VAL A 53 -12.13 -12.68 17.83
C VAL A 53 -13.53 -13.07 18.35
N GLY A 54 -13.59 -13.40 19.65
CA GLY A 54 -14.81 -13.55 20.45
C GLY A 54 -15.48 -12.21 20.79
N GLY A 55 -15.76 -11.38 19.78
CA GLY A 55 -16.46 -10.10 19.90
C GLY A 55 -17.63 -10.02 18.94
N THR A 56 -18.78 -9.59 19.43
CA THR A 56 -20.06 -9.61 18.71
C THR A 56 -20.11 -8.66 17.51
N HIS A 57 -20.89 -9.05 16.50
CA HIS A 57 -21.45 -8.29 15.37
C HIS A 57 -20.73 -8.37 14.02
N GLU A 58 -21.41 -9.05 13.08
CA GLU A 58 -21.26 -9.05 11.62
C GLU A 58 -21.00 -7.66 10.98
N GLN A 59 -21.45 -6.57 11.61
CA GLN A 59 -21.12 -5.21 11.15
C GLN A 59 -19.65 -4.84 11.37
N PHE A 60 -19.01 -5.42 12.39
CA PHE A 60 -17.59 -5.27 12.66
C PHE A 60 -16.73 -6.10 11.69
N LEU A 61 -17.29 -7.18 11.10
CA LEU A 61 -16.62 -8.05 10.11
C LEU A 61 -16.36 -7.35 8.79
N ILE A 62 -17.44 -6.87 8.14
CA ILE A 62 -17.33 -6.19 6.85
C ILE A 62 -16.49 -4.94 7.05
N SER A 63 -16.68 -4.25 8.18
CA SER A 63 -15.85 -3.12 8.55
C SER A 63 -14.38 -3.54 8.75
N SER A 64 -14.05 -4.59 9.48
CA SER A 64 -12.64 -4.98 9.71
C SER A 64 -11.95 -5.38 8.40
N LEU A 65 -12.65 -6.14 7.55
CA LEU A 65 -12.15 -6.50 6.22
C LEU A 65 -12.00 -5.26 5.32
N ARG A 66 -12.94 -4.32 5.36
CA ARG A 66 -12.88 -3.04 4.63
C ARG A 66 -11.85 -2.05 5.15
N HIS A 67 -11.43 -2.19 6.39
CA HIS A 67 -10.35 -1.35 6.95
C HIS A 67 -9.00 -2.07 6.88
N GLY A 68 -8.94 -3.32 6.42
CA GLY A 68 -7.72 -4.14 6.40
C GLY A 68 -7.14 -4.39 7.80
N SER A 69 -7.89 -4.11 8.86
CA SER A 69 -7.39 -4.13 10.23
C SER A 69 -7.70 -5.48 10.86
N GLY A 70 -6.78 -6.45 10.75
CA GLY A 70 -6.96 -7.73 11.42
C GLY A 70 -6.06 -8.86 10.93
N LYS A 71 -6.13 -9.98 11.64
CA LYS A 71 -5.42 -11.22 11.29
C LYS A 71 -6.44 -12.34 11.11
N LEU A 72 -6.23 -13.18 10.11
CA LEU A 72 -7.00 -14.38 9.83
C LEU A 72 -6.17 -15.61 10.19
N LYS A 73 -6.76 -16.58 10.87
CA LYS A 73 -6.08 -17.81 11.29
C LYS A 73 -6.65 -19.02 10.57
N VAL A 74 -5.78 -19.82 9.97
CA VAL A 74 -6.12 -21.09 9.31
C VAL A 74 -5.16 -22.16 9.83
N GLY A 75 -5.64 -23.01 10.74
CA GLY A 75 -4.76 -23.93 11.48
C GLY A 75 -3.70 -23.16 12.27
N ASP A 76 -2.42 -23.46 12.00
CA ASP A 76 -1.28 -22.76 12.61
C ASP A 76 -0.78 -21.55 11.82
N LYS A 77 -1.38 -21.26 10.64
CA LYS A 77 -1.01 -20.10 9.82
C LYS A 77 -1.82 -18.88 10.21
N GLU A 78 -1.15 -17.72 10.19
CA GLU A 78 -1.76 -16.41 10.40
C GLU A 78 -1.53 -15.54 9.16
N PHE A 79 -2.57 -14.86 8.71
CA PHE A 79 -2.54 -13.96 7.56
C PHE A 79 -2.96 -12.57 7.98
N GLU A 80 -2.21 -11.56 7.58
CA GLU A 80 -2.50 -10.16 7.89
C GLU A 80 -3.40 -9.58 6.77
N GLN A 81 -4.58 -9.05 7.13
CA GLN A 81 -5.62 -8.69 6.17
C GLN A 81 -5.20 -7.57 5.22
N PHE A 82 -4.46 -6.58 5.71
CA PHE A 82 -3.96 -5.48 4.90
C PHE A 82 -3.00 -6.01 3.82
N THR A 83 -2.07 -6.87 4.20
CA THR A 83 -1.14 -7.57 3.31
C THR A 83 -1.87 -8.40 2.26
N LEU A 84 -2.87 -9.20 2.67
CA LEU A 84 -3.68 -10.00 1.75
C LEU A 84 -4.35 -9.12 0.69
N ALA A 85 -4.96 -8.01 1.10
CA ALA A 85 -5.65 -7.09 0.20
C ALA A 85 -4.67 -6.42 -0.77
N LEU A 86 -3.55 -5.90 -0.26
CA LEU A 86 -2.49 -5.30 -1.07
C LEU A 86 -1.93 -6.27 -2.11
N ASN A 87 -1.53 -7.46 -1.69
CA ASN A 87 -0.93 -8.46 -2.58
C ASN A 87 -1.92 -8.98 -3.62
N SER A 88 -3.19 -9.11 -3.26
CA SER A 88 -4.24 -9.48 -4.22
C SER A 88 -4.47 -8.40 -5.27
N ALA A 89 -4.48 -7.11 -4.86
CA ALA A 89 -4.55 -5.98 -5.77
C ALA A 89 -3.30 -5.89 -6.67
N LEU A 90 -2.12 -6.20 -6.15
CA LEU A 90 -0.87 -6.27 -6.92
C LEU A 90 -0.86 -7.41 -7.95
N LYS A 91 -1.42 -8.56 -7.59
CA LYS A 91 -1.46 -9.75 -8.45
C LYS A 91 -2.47 -9.62 -9.59
N LEU A 92 -3.67 -9.13 -9.30
CA LEU A 92 -4.80 -9.13 -10.24
C LEU A 92 -5.09 -7.76 -10.87
N GLY A 93 -4.61 -6.69 -10.25
CA GLY A 93 -4.89 -5.33 -10.68
C GLY A 93 -4.23 -4.98 -12.00
N SER A 94 -4.88 -4.08 -12.74
CA SER A 94 -4.21 -3.33 -13.81
C SER A 94 -3.05 -2.51 -13.25
N ARG A 95 -2.16 -2.03 -14.11
CA ARG A 95 -1.01 -1.21 -13.69
C ARG A 95 -1.41 -0.02 -12.80
N ALA A 96 -2.55 0.61 -13.10
CA ALA A 96 -3.11 1.70 -12.29
C ALA A 96 -3.58 1.24 -10.89
N VAL A 97 -4.20 0.06 -10.78
CA VAL A 97 -4.55 -0.54 -9.48
C VAL A 97 -3.30 -0.93 -8.70
N LYS A 98 -2.26 -1.44 -9.37
CA LYS A 98 -0.97 -1.73 -8.74
C LYS A 98 -0.32 -0.44 -8.22
N LEU A 99 -0.37 0.66 -8.96
CA LEU A 99 0.10 1.97 -8.47
C LEU A 99 -0.63 2.37 -7.18
N ALA A 100 -1.96 2.29 -7.17
CA ALA A 100 -2.77 2.59 -5.99
C ALA A 100 -2.38 1.69 -4.80
N ALA A 101 -2.18 0.39 -5.01
CA ALA A 101 -1.75 -0.55 -3.97
C ALA A 101 -0.34 -0.23 -3.45
N ARG A 102 0.63 0.00 -4.35
CA ARG A 102 2.01 0.37 -4.00
C ARG A 102 2.03 1.64 -3.17
N LEU A 103 1.34 2.70 -3.60
CA LEU A 103 1.33 3.97 -2.86
C LEU A 103 0.54 3.87 -1.55
N HIS A 104 -0.58 3.16 -1.52
CA HIS A 104 -1.36 2.99 -0.30
C HIS A 104 -0.59 2.25 0.80
N GLY A 105 0.11 1.16 0.44
CA GLY A 105 0.89 0.37 1.37
C GLY A 105 2.26 0.96 1.68
N GLN A 106 2.96 1.52 0.69
CA GLN A 106 4.35 1.96 0.85
C GLN A 106 4.51 3.42 1.28
N CYS A 107 3.48 4.26 1.21
CA CYS A 107 3.59 5.63 1.72
C CYS A 107 3.85 5.64 3.24
N GLU A 108 3.42 4.60 3.95
CA GLU A 108 3.65 4.45 5.40
C GLU A 108 5.09 4.05 5.76
N ILE A 109 5.83 3.52 4.79
CA ILE A 109 7.22 3.07 4.96
C ILE A 109 8.22 3.84 4.10
N HIS A 110 7.81 5.02 3.61
CA HIS A 110 8.60 5.91 2.79
C HIS A 110 9.22 5.25 1.53
N ALA A 111 8.39 4.72 0.63
CA ALA A 111 8.85 4.33 -0.71
C ALA A 111 9.53 5.47 -1.46
N TRP A 112 10.33 5.14 -2.47
CA TRP A 112 11.05 6.13 -3.27
C TRP A 112 11.16 5.72 -4.74
N VAL A 113 11.46 6.70 -5.59
CA VAL A 113 11.68 6.52 -7.03
C VAL A 113 13.04 7.13 -7.36
N ASP A 114 13.95 6.31 -7.90
CA ASP A 114 15.27 6.79 -8.31
C ASP A 114 15.19 7.74 -9.51
N ASP A 115 16.21 8.59 -9.66
CA ASP A 115 16.25 9.64 -10.70
C ASP A 115 15.97 9.09 -12.10
N GLN A 116 16.61 7.96 -12.44
CA GLN A 116 16.46 7.26 -13.72
C GLN A 116 15.04 6.70 -13.98
N ASN A 117 14.24 6.51 -12.93
CA ASN A 117 12.92 5.89 -12.99
C ASN A 117 11.77 6.90 -12.89
N ARG A 118 12.04 8.18 -12.59
CA ARG A 118 10.98 9.20 -12.39
C ARG A 118 10.11 9.43 -13.61
N GLY A 119 10.71 9.45 -14.80
CA GLY A 119 9.96 9.59 -16.05
C GLY A 119 8.96 8.45 -16.25
N TRP A 120 9.41 7.21 -16.06
CA TRP A 120 8.54 6.03 -16.11
C TRP A 120 7.43 6.08 -15.04
N PHE A 121 7.76 6.55 -13.83
CA PHE A 121 6.78 6.65 -12.76
C PHE A 121 5.69 7.68 -13.07
N ALA A 122 6.06 8.83 -13.66
CA ALA A 122 5.11 9.80 -14.17
C ALA A 122 4.20 9.21 -15.26
N ASP A 123 4.74 8.40 -16.19
CA ASP A 123 3.92 7.70 -17.20
C ASP A 123 2.86 6.79 -16.52
N VAL A 124 3.22 6.11 -15.42
CA VAL A 124 2.29 5.25 -14.68
C VAL A 124 1.16 6.06 -14.03
N ILE A 125 1.48 7.25 -13.49
CA ILE A 125 0.46 8.16 -12.92
C ILE A 125 -0.48 8.65 -14.01
N GLU A 126 0.05 9.07 -15.16
CA GLU A 126 -0.75 9.53 -16.31
C GLU A 126 -1.68 8.41 -16.82
N GLU A 127 -1.19 7.17 -16.92
CA GLU A 127 -2.02 6.00 -17.25
C GLU A 127 -3.15 5.79 -16.22
N ALA A 128 -2.87 5.98 -14.93
CA ALA A 128 -3.87 5.80 -13.86
C ALA A 128 -4.93 6.91 -13.83
N LEU A 129 -4.55 8.16 -14.13
CA LEU A 129 -5.47 9.29 -14.33
C LEU A 129 -6.37 9.06 -15.54
N ALA A 130 -5.78 8.67 -16.68
CA ALA A 130 -6.54 8.38 -17.90
C ALA A 130 -7.53 7.21 -17.73
N ALA A 131 -7.22 6.25 -16.86
CA ALA A 131 -8.11 5.14 -16.50
C ALA A 131 -9.15 5.51 -15.42
N HIS A 132 -9.10 6.74 -14.88
CA HIS A 132 -9.91 7.22 -13.76
C HIS A 132 -9.84 6.32 -12.51
N VAL A 133 -8.70 5.65 -12.31
CA VAL A 133 -8.44 4.84 -11.11
C VAL A 133 -8.03 5.75 -9.96
N ILE A 134 -7.18 6.74 -10.24
CA ILE A 134 -6.94 7.89 -9.37
C ILE A 134 -7.68 9.10 -9.93
N ARG A 135 -7.98 10.09 -9.08
CA ARG A 135 -8.84 11.21 -9.48
C ARG A 135 -8.03 12.42 -9.91
N ASP A 136 -8.57 13.12 -10.89
CA ASP A 136 -8.12 14.45 -11.28
C ASP A 136 -8.25 15.44 -10.11
N ASP A 137 -7.53 16.57 -10.19
CA ASP A 137 -7.58 17.66 -9.20
C ASP A 137 -7.19 17.25 -7.76
N MET A 138 -6.38 16.20 -7.61
CA MET A 138 -5.89 15.71 -6.31
C MET A 138 -4.42 16.06 -6.01
N GLY A 139 -3.77 16.84 -6.88
CA GLY A 139 -2.34 17.20 -6.79
C GLY A 139 -1.40 16.33 -7.65
N TRP A 140 -1.94 15.42 -8.45
CA TRP A 140 -1.14 14.56 -9.32
C TRP A 140 -0.37 15.30 -10.40
N ASP A 141 -0.90 16.42 -10.91
CA ASP A 141 -0.21 17.24 -11.93
C ASP A 141 1.11 17.80 -11.38
N ASP A 142 1.13 18.22 -10.12
CA ASP A 142 2.36 18.71 -9.46
C ASP A 142 3.36 17.56 -9.23
N VAL A 143 2.87 16.36 -8.89
CA VAL A 143 3.72 15.16 -8.78
C VAL A 143 4.32 14.80 -10.13
N ILE A 144 3.53 14.79 -11.20
CA ILE A 144 4.01 14.54 -12.56
C ILE A 144 5.05 15.60 -12.95
N ALA A 145 4.78 16.88 -12.69
CA ALA A 145 5.72 17.96 -12.97
C ALA A 145 7.06 17.77 -12.21
N LEU A 146 7.01 17.42 -10.93
CA LEU A 146 8.18 17.11 -10.11
C LEU A 146 8.97 15.92 -10.69
N MET A 147 8.29 14.84 -11.04
CA MET A 147 8.89 13.63 -11.61
C MET A 147 9.52 13.86 -12.98
N ARG A 148 9.03 14.83 -13.75
CA ARG A 148 9.61 15.20 -15.06
C ARG A 148 10.70 16.26 -14.95
N LYS A 149 10.82 16.97 -13.83
CA LYS A 149 11.78 18.07 -13.67
C LYS A 149 13.22 17.55 -13.72
N PRO A 150 14.09 18.07 -14.60
CA PRO A 150 15.50 17.68 -14.62
C PRO A 150 16.24 18.11 -13.35
N GLY A 151 17.14 17.26 -12.85
CA GLY A 151 18.10 17.63 -11.81
C GLY A 151 17.59 17.64 -10.36
N VAL A 152 16.36 17.21 -10.09
CA VAL A 152 15.82 17.12 -8.72
C VAL A 152 16.29 15.87 -7.96
N GLY A 153 16.91 14.91 -8.65
CA GLY A 153 17.41 13.67 -8.06
C GLY A 153 16.28 12.68 -7.72
N PRO A 154 16.50 11.74 -6.78
CA PRO A 154 15.48 10.77 -6.36
C PRO A 154 14.34 11.44 -5.59
N VAL A 155 13.14 10.87 -5.70
CA VAL A 155 11.94 11.36 -5.01
C VAL A 155 11.48 10.34 -3.96
N PHE A 156 11.26 10.81 -2.74
CA PHE A 156 10.84 9.99 -1.60
C PHE A 156 9.41 10.30 -1.21
N THR A 157 8.67 9.29 -0.75
CA THR A 157 7.31 9.47 -0.26
C THR A 157 7.27 9.59 1.25
N SER A 158 6.32 10.37 1.77
CA SER A 158 5.90 10.28 3.17
C SER A 158 4.40 10.50 3.25
N TYR A 159 3.82 10.34 4.45
CA TYR A 159 2.42 10.67 4.67
C TYR A 159 2.26 11.55 5.91
N SER A 160 1.17 12.31 5.96
CA SER A 160 0.97 13.39 6.94
C SER A 160 0.77 12.98 8.41
N VAL A 161 1.05 11.72 8.77
CA VAL A 161 0.92 11.21 10.15
C VAL A 161 2.25 10.71 10.68
N THR A 162 3.18 10.27 9.82
CA THR A 162 4.59 10.12 10.19
C THR A 162 5.29 11.46 10.25
N ASP A 163 6.40 11.50 10.97
CA ASP A 163 7.35 12.60 10.85
C ASP A 163 7.76 12.78 9.39
N GLN A 164 7.89 14.03 8.96
CA GLN A 164 8.17 14.33 7.55
C GLN A 164 9.60 13.96 7.17
N PHE A 165 9.76 13.28 6.03
CA PHE A 165 11.06 13.09 5.40
C PHE A 165 11.67 14.45 5.03
N PRO A 166 12.99 14.68 5.18
CA PRO A 166 14.04 13.75 5.61
C PRO A 166 14.27 13.68 7.14
N GLY A 167 13.59 14.50 7.94
CA GLY A 167 13.89 14.66 9.37
C GLY A 167 13.17 13.70 10.31
N GLY A 168 12.34 12.79 9.79
CA GLY A 168 11.48 11.93 10.57
C GLY A 168 12.10 10.64 11.08
N VAL A 169 11.42 9.97 12.01
CA VAL A 169 11.78 8.63 12.48
C VAL A 169 11.53 7.62 11.37
N LEU A 170 12.44 6.65 11.20
CA LEU A 170 12.20 5.55 10.28
C LEU A 170 10.96 4.75 10.72
N PRO A 171 10.04 4.42 9.81
CA PRO A 171 8.84 3.68 10.15
C PRO A 171 9.21 2.34 10.79
N TYR A 172 8.60 2.07 11.96
CA TYR A 172 8.76 0.90 12.84
C TYR A 172 9.93 0.88 13.82
N ASP A 173 10.72 1.95 13.96
CA ASP A 173 11.61 2.08 15.12
C ASP A 173 10.84 2.68 16.31
N ASN A 174 9.99 1.87 16.94
CA ASN A 174 9.17 2.30 18.07
C ASN A 174 10.00 2.54 19.36
N GLU A 175 11.30 2.24 19.32
CA GLU A 175 12.18 2.27 20.49
C GLU A 175 13.19 3.40 20.45
N THR A 176 13.44 4.00 19.28
CA THR A 176 14.30 5.18 19.18
C THR A 176 13.73 6.18 18.16
N ASP A 177 13.38 7.38 18.63
CA ASP A 177 13.14 8.56 17.80
C ASP A 177 14.47 9.00 17.15
N GLU A 178 15.07 8.12 16.34
CA GLU A 178 16.38 8.35 15.75
C GLU A 178 16.23 9.29 14.56
N TYR A 179 16.47 10.57 14.83
CA TYR A 179 16.57 11.61 13.82
C TYR A 179 17.55 11.17 12.72
N ILE A 180 17.05 11.03 11.50
CA ILE A 180 17.81 10.46 10.38
C ILE A 180 18.88 11.42 9.83
N GLY A 181 18.89 12.69 10.25
CA GLY A 181 19.91 13.65 9.83
C GLY A 181 19.45 14.55 8.69
N GLY A 182 20.39 15.00 7.86
CA GLY A 182 20.11 15.79 6.66
C GLY A 182 19.63 14.92 5.48
N TRP A 183 19.18 15.55 4.39
CA TRP A 183 18.70 14.85 3.18
C TRP A 183 19.63 13.73 2.71
N ASP A 184 20.93 14.01 2.57
CA ASP A 184 21.88 13.05 2.02
C ASP A 184 22.06 11.82 2.96
N GLU A 185 22.01 12.03 4.28
CA GLU A 185 22.06 10.96 5.29
C GLU A 185 20.77 10.12 5.25
N ALA A 186 19.61 10.78 5.12
CA ALA A 186 18.33 10.10 5.00
C ALA A 186 18.22 9.25 3.76
N VAL A 187 18.62 9.76 2.61
CA VAL A 187 18.67 9.00 1.37
C VAL A 187 19.61 7.80 1.49
N ALA A 188 20.78 7.97 2.11
CA ALA A 188 21.74 6.89 2.31
C ALA A 188 21.17 5.78 3.21
N LYS A 189 20.64 6.15 4.39
CA LYS A 189 20.05 5.21 5.36
C LYS A 189 18.90 4.42 4.75
N MET A 190 18.02 5.12 4.03
CA MET A 190 16.87 4.51 3.35
C MET A 190 17.28 3.48 2.30
N ARG A 191 18.36 3.75 1.56
CA ARG A 191 18.91 2.82 0.56
C ARG A 191 19.64 1.64 1.18
N GLU A 192 20.35 1.85 2.30
CA GLU A 192 21.16 0.83 2.96
C GLU A 192 20.30 -0.19 3.73
N GLU A 193 19.30 0.28 4.48
CA GLU A 193 18.54 -0.59 5.37
C GLU A 193 17.55 -1.50 4.64
N GLY A 194 17.32 -1.29 3.34
CA GLY A 194 16.34 -2.05 2.55
C GLY A 194 14.89 -1.94 3.05
N ARG A 195 14.64 -1.08 4.04
CA ARG A 195 13.33 -0.82 4.64
C ARG A 195 12.47 0.05 3.73
N SER A 196 13.11 0.99 3.04
CA SER A 196 12.46 1.78 1.99
C SER A 196 12.44 1.02 0.69
N LEU A 197 11.30 1.03 0.03
CA LEU A 197 11.09 0.21 -1.16
C LEU A 197 11.08 1.08 -2.40
N GLU A 198 12.10 0.88 -3.23
CA GLU A 198 12.16 1.52 -4.54
C GLU A 198 10.97 1.06 -5.39
N ILE A 199 10.24 2.01 -5.96
CA ILE A 199 9.26 1.77 -7.01
C ILE A 199 9.97 1.98 -8.35
N LYS A 200 10.14 0.88 -9.11
CA LYS A 200 10.87 0.88 -10.38
C LYS A 200 10.26 -0.12 -11.37
N PRO A 201 10.55 0.01 -12.68
CA PRO A 201 10.00 -0.89 -13.70
C PRO A 201 10.18 -2.37 -13.36
N ASP A 202 11.40 -2.76 -12.97
CA ASP A 202 11.80 -4.16 -12.81
C ASP A 202 11.04 -4.88 -11.68
N ASN A 203 10.59 -4.15 -10.65
CA ASN A 203 9.89 -4.74 -9.51
C ASN A 203 8.41 -4.37 -9.46
N PHE A 204 7.90 -3.61 -10.42
CA PHE A 204 6.54 -3.08 -10.33
C PHE A 204 5.50 -4.21 -10.34
N ASP A 205 5.73 -5.24 -11.15
CA ASP A 205 4.83 -6.39 -11.30
C ASP A 205 5.17 -7.60 -10.42
N THR A 206 6.35 -7.59 -9.78
CA THR A 206 6.89 -8.75 -9.04
C THR A 206 7.05 -8.51 -7.54
N TYR A 207 6.90 -7.27 -7.10
CA TYR A 207 6.92 -6.93 -5.69
C TYR A 207 5.63 -7.37 -4.99
N TYR A 208 5.78 -7.97 -3.81
CA TYR A 208 4.70 -8.27 -2.88
C TYR A 208 5.14 -7.91 -1.46
N PHE A 209 4.18 -7.54 -0.62
CA PHE A 209 4.40 -7.22 0.79
C PHE A 209 4.58 -8.49 1.62
N ASN A 210 5.43 -8.41 2.66
CA ASN A 210 5.72 -9.49 3.60
C ASN A 210 6.11 -10.81 2.92
N ASP A 211 5.37 -11.89 3.15
CA ASP A 211 5.60 -13.22 2.60
C ASP A 211 4.97 -13.44 1.21
N GLY A 212 4.34 -12.40 0.66
CA GLY A 212 3.62 -12.46 -0.60
C GLY A 212 2.26 -13.16 -0.53
N SER A 213 1.74 -13.46 0.67
CA SER A 213 0.42 -14.05 0.83
C SER A 213 -0.67 -13.13 0.27
N ASP A 214 -1.60 -13.73 -0.48
CA ASP A 214 -2.78 -13.09 -1.07
C ASP A 214 -4.04 -13.93 -0.78
N TYR A 215 -5.21 -13.51 -1.26
CA TYR A 215 -6.46 -14.23 -1.00
C TYR A 215 -6.55 -15.61 -1.65
N GLU A 216 -5.79 -15.89 -2.72
CA GLU A 216 -5.67 -17.22 -3.30
C GLU A 216 -4.89 -18.14 -2.35
N THR A 217 -3.76 -17.68 -1.83
CA THR A 217 -2.97 -18.41 -0.82
C THR A 217 -3.80 -18.68 0.45
N LEU A 218 -4.63 -17.72 0.88
CA LEU A 218 -5.58 -17.94 1.99
C LEU A 218 -6.57 -19.05 1.64
N HIS A 219 -7.18 -18.99 0.45
CA HIS A 219 -8.16 -19.98 0.01
C HIS A 219 -7.56 -21.40 -0.04
N GLU A 220 -6.36 -21.54 -0.61
CA GLU A 220 -5.63 -22.81 -0.64
C GLU A 220 -5.38 -23.37 0.77
N ALA A 221 -5.01 -22.51 1.73
CA ALA A 221 -4.81 -22.92 3.11
C ALA A 221 -6.12 -23.45 3.74
N VAL A 222 -7.27 -22.82 3.46
CA VAL A 222 -8.57 -23.27 3.96
C VAL A 222 -8.97 -24.61 3.34
N VAL A 223 -8.78 -24.78 2.04
CA VAL A 223 -9.07 -26.03 1.34
C VAL A 223 -8.21 -27.17 1.90
N ALA A 224 -6.90 -26.93 2.08
CA ALA A 224 -5.98 -27.91 2.66
C ALA A 224 -6.38 -28.32 4.08
N MET A 225 -6.76 -27.36 4.93
CA MET A 225 -7.24 -27.62 6.30
C MET A 225 -8.52 -28.47 6.31
N LYS A 226 -9.48 -28.19 5.43
CA LYS A 226 -10.73 -28.94 5.32
C LYS A 226 -10.53 -30.36 4.77
N GLY A 227 -9.56 -30.57 3.88
CA GLY A 227 -9.23 -31.88 3.33
C GLY A 227 -8.47 -32.80 4.28
N ALA A 228 -7.88 -32.25 5.35
CA ALA A 228 -7.14 -32.99 6.37
C ALA A 228 -8.00 -33.41 7.58
N ALA A 229 -9.24 -32.94 7.67
CA ALA A 229 -10.20 -33.22 8.74
C ALA A 229 -11.21 -34.31 8.34
#